data_AF-A0A949GCR4-F1
#
_entry.id   AF-A0A949GCR4-F1
#
_cell.length_a   1.000
_cell.length_b   1.000
_cell.length_c   1.000
_cell.angle_alpha   90.00
_cell.angle_beta   90.00
_cell.angle_gamma   90.00
#
_symmetry.space_group_name_H-M   'P 1'
#
loop_
_entity.id
_entity.type
_entity.pdbx_description
1 polymer ?
#
loop_
_entity_poly.entity_id
_entity_poly.type
_entity_poly.pdbx_seq_one_letter_code
_entity_poly.pdbx_strand_id
1 'polypeptide(L)'
;MGAVAGFSSLLTPLLSSFGVPGVIGTVASELISQNSARKQARAEQDQALVQLQERQRADEAVAMQNAVLQRKQIEEEAMAAEERRKQALRRAVARQRTLFSAQGLGASAQGSNEAVLLGLLNDSAAEADSAASLDTLKKTALDQGLEQQRQKNLLETTQLAQKQVLSRYLQGY
;
A
#
# COMPACT_ATOMS: atom_id res chain seq x y z
N MET A 1 -42.48 39.25 10.14
CA MET A 1 -43.39 39.45 8.99
C MET A 1 -42.52 39.22 7.75
N GLY A 2 -42.65 38.11 7.01
CA GLY A 2 -43.69 37.90 5.98
C GLY A 2 -43.40 38.84 4.80
N ALA A 3 -43.25 38.45 3.53
CA ALA A 3 -43.61 37.26 2.79
C ALA A 3 -43.00 37.37 1.36
N VAL A 4 -42.50 36.26 0.82
CA VAL A 4 -42.88 35.63 -0.47
C VAL A 4 -42.68 36.37 -1.83
N ALA A 5 -42.00 35.63 -2.73
CA ALA A 5 -42.18 35.50 -4.19
C ALA A 5 -41.70 36.58 -5.18
N GLY A 6 -41.09 36.09 -6.27
CA GLY A 6 -40.94 36.84 -7.51
C GLY A 6 -39.99 36.24 -8.56
N PHE A 7 -40.16 34.97 -8.94
CA PHE A 7 -39.56 34.41 -10.16
C PHE A 7 -40.31 34.95 -11.40
N SER A 8 -39.64 35.76 -12.24
CA SER A 8 -39.99 36.10 -13.64
C SER A 8 -39.26 37.41 -13.98
N SER A 9 -38.50 37.65 -15.05
CA SER A 9 -38.44 37.06 -16.39
C SER A 9 -37.28 37.74 -17.12
N LEU A 10 -36.20 37.02 -17.45
CA LEU A 10 -35.21 37.44 -18.45
C LEU A 10 -35.36 36.51 -19.65
N LEU A 11 -36.50 36.65 -20.32
CA LEU A 11 -36.80 36.08 -21.61
C LEU A 11 -36.81 37.24 -22.60
N THR A 12 -35.65 37.52 -23.17
CA THR A 12 -35.54 38.30 -24.41
C THR A 12 -34.81 37.47 -25.44
N PRO A 13 -35.54 36.74 -26.28
CA PRO A 13 -35.10 36.48 -27.63
C PRO A 13 -36.07 37.22 -28.56
N LEU A 14 -35.59 38.13 -29.39
CA LEU A 14 -36.10 38.22 -30.76
C LEU A 14 -35.24 39.12 -31.64
N LEU A 15 -34.56 38.46 -32.57
CA LEU A 15 -34.47 38.81 -33.99
C LEU A 15 -34.08 40.25 -34.37
N SER A 16 -32.83 40.42 -34.76
CA SER A 16 -32.43 41.36 -35.82
C SER A 16 -31.95 40.58 -37.05
N SER A 17 -32.90 39.98 -37.78
CA SER A 17 -32.65 39.45 -39.13
C SER A 17 -33.29 40.37 -40.17
N PHE A 18 -32.59 41.42 -40.57
CA PHE A 18 -32.83 42.05 -41.87
C PHE A 18 -31.49 42.47 -42.48
N GLY A 19 -31.07 41.70 -43.49
CA GLY A 19 -30.26 42.16 -44.61
C GLY A 19 -28.85 42.70 -44.31
N VAL A 20 -27.87 41.81 -44.09
CA VAL A 20 -26.47 42.09 -44.44
C VAL A 20 -25.83 40.80 -45.02
N PRO A 21 -25.33 40.80 -46.27
CA PRO A 21 -24.52 39.70 -46.79
C PRO A 21 -23.14 39.77 -46.11
N GLY A 22 -22.88 38.91 -45.12
CA GLY A 22 -21.57 38.91 -44.46
C GLY A 22 -21.40 38.12 -43.16
N VAL A 23 -22.42 37.46 -42.63
CA VAL A 23 -22.31 36.75 -41.33
C VAL A 23 -22.43 35.24 -41.49
N ILE A 24 -21.52 34.66 -42.29
CA ILE A 24 -21.25 33.20 -42.26
C ILE A 24 -20.06 32.91 -41.31
N GLY A 25 -19.31 33.93 -40.89
CA GLY A 25 -18.04 33.77 -40.15
C GLY A 25 -18.15 33.49 -38.64
N THR A 26 -19.23 33.87 -37.96
CA THR A 26 -19.28 33.84 -36.49
C THR A 26 -19.61 32.47 -35.89
N VAL A 27 -20.42 31.66 -36.59
CA VAL A 27 -20.72 30.28 -36.17
C VAL A 27 -19.48 29.38 -36.35
N ALA A 28 -18.70 29.62 -37.40
CA ALA A 28 -17.45 28.88 -37.64
C ALA A 28 -16.39 29.16 -36.56
N SER A 29 -16.22 30.42 -36.13
CA SER A 29 -15.25 30.75 -35.06
C SER A 29 -15.61 30.15 -33.70
N GLU A 30 -16.90 29.99 -33.40
CA GLU A 30 -17.38 29.46 -32.11
C GLU A 30 -17.32 27.91 -32.07
N LEU A 31 -17.53 27.24 -33.21
CA LEU A 31 -17.25 25.80 -33.35
C LEU A 31 -15.75 25.49 -33.32
N ILE A 32 -14.90 26.35 -33.90
CA ILE A 32 -13.44 26.17 -33.90
C ILE A 32 -12.88 26.38 -32.48
N SER A 33 -13.38 27.35 -31.71
CA SER A 33 -12.96 27.60 -30.32
C SER A 33 -13.44 26.52 -29.34
N GLN A 34 -14.63 25.95 -29.54
CA GLN A 34 -15.09 24.79 -28.75
C GLN A 34 -14.25 23.53 -29.03
N ASN A 35 -13.86 23.30 -30.28
CA ASN A 35 -13.05 22.12 -30.63
C ASN A 35 -11.61 22.23 -30.11
N SER A 36 -11.00 23.42 -30.09
CA SER A 36 -9.68 23.62 -29.51
C SER A 36 -9.69 23.50 -27.98
N ALA A 37 -10.71 24.03 -27.30
CA ALA A 37 -10.89 23.85 -25.85
C ALA A 37 -11.09 22.39 -25.44
N ARG A 38 -11.88 21.61 -26.22
CA ARG A 38 -12.06 20.16 -26.01
C ARG A 38 -10.77 19.37 -26.24
N LYS A 39 -9.93 19.77 -27.21
CA LYS A 39 -8.62 19.15 -27.44
C LYS A 39 -7.64 19.46 -26.30
N GLN A 40 -7.61 20.70 -25.80
CA GLN A 40 -6.76 21.09 -24.67
C GLN A 40 -7.17 20.35 -23.40
N ALA A 41 -8.46 20.28 -23.08
CA ALA A 41 -8.96 19.55 -21.92
C ALA A 41 -8.65 18.04 -21.96
N ARG A 42 -8.55 17.44 -23.16
CA ARG A 42 -8.13 16.03 -23.33
C ARG A 42 -6.63 15.87 -23.10
N ALA A 43 -5.81 16.75 -23.66
CA ALA A 43 -4.37 16.72 -23.47
C ALA A 43 -3.98 16.85 -21.98
N GLU A 44 -4.67 17.72 -21.23
CA GLU A 44 -4.47 17.87 -19.79
C GLU A 44 -4.86 16.60 -19.00
N GLN A 45 -5.97 15.95 -19.38
CA GLN A 45 -6.41 14.70 -18.76
C GLN A 45 -5.42 13.55 -19.03
N ASP A 46 -4.90 13.45 -20.26
CA ASP A 46 -3.91 12.44 -20.62
C ASP A 46 -2.58 12.67 -19.89
N GLN A 47 -2.16 13.93 -19.74
CA GLN A 47 -0.98 14.29 -18.95
C GLN A 47 -1.16 13.91 -17.47
N ALA A 48 -2.35 14.13 -16.90
CA ALA A 48 -2.64 13.75 -15.51
C ALA A 48 -2.54 12.23 -15.30
N LEU A 49 -2.99 11.41 -16.27
CA LEU A 49 -2.82 9.95 -16.23
C LEU A 49 -1.36 9.55 -16.25
N VAL A 50 -0.58 10.12 -17.18
CA VAL A 50 0.85 9.80 -17.33
C VAL A 50 1.61 10.16 -16.05
N GLN A 51 1.38 11.35 -15.50
CA GLN A 51 2.00 11.79 -14.25
C GLN A 51 1.63 10.88 -13.07
N LEU A 52 0.37 10.44 -12.99
CA LEU A 52 -0.06 9.49 -11.96
C LEU A 52 0.66 8.15 -12.10
N GLN A 53 0.74 7.60 -13.31
CA GLN A 53 1.44 6.34 -13.57
C GLN A 53 2.93 6.42 -13.27
N GLU A 54 3.60 7.53 -13.61
CA GLU A 54 5.01 7.75 -13.29
C GLU A 54 5.25 7.78 -11.78
N ARG A 55 4.40 8.49 -11.03
CA ARG A 55 4.46 8.52 -9.56
C ARG A 55 4.25 7.12 -8.97
N GLN A 56 3.23 6.40 -9.42
CA GLN A 56 2.93 5.05 -8.93
C GLN A 56 4.09 4.08 -9.20
N ARG A 57 4.75 4.17 -10.36
CA ARG A 57 5.94 3.35 -10.68
C ARG A 57 7.12 3.68 -9.77
N ALA A 58 7.37 4.96 -9.52
CA ALA A 58 8.44 5.40 -8.62
C ALA A 58 8.17 4.90 -7.18
N ASP A 59 6.94 5.07 -6.69
CA ASP A 59 6.54 4.64 -5.35
C ASP A 59 6.60 3.12 -5.21
N GLU A 60 6.20 2.36 -6.23
CA GLU A 60 6.31 0.89 -6.24
C GLU A 60 7.78 0.45 -6.23
N ALA A 61 8.66 1.11 -7.00
CA ALA A 61 10.09 0.79 -7.00
C ALA A 61 10.73 1.02 -5.62
N VAL A 62 10.40 2.13 -4.97
CA VAL A 62 10.87 2.44 -3.61
C VAL A 62 10.31 1.42 -2.61
N ALA A 63 9.02 1.10 -2.68
CA ALA A 63 8.40 0.12 -1.79
C ALA A 63 9.02 -1.27 -1.94
N MET A 64 9.28 -1.71 -3.17
CA MET A 64 9.97 -2.99 -3.43
C MET A 64 11.39 -2.99 -2.85
N GLN A 65 12.15 -1.91 -3.04
CA GLN A 65 13.51 -1.81 -2.48
C GLN A 65 13.49 -1.87 -0.95
N ASN A 66 12.56 -1.15 -0.32
CA ASN A 66 12.37 -1.17 1.12
C ASN A 66 11.96 -2.56 1.63
N ALA A 67 11.06 -3.25 0.93
CA ALA A 67 10.65 -4.60 1.29
C ALA A 67 11.81 -5.61 1.18
N VAL A 68 12.66 -5.49 0.16
CA VAL A 68 13.88 -6.32 0.04
C VAL A 68 14.83 -6.05 1.21
N LEU A 69 15.04 -4.79 1.57
CA LEU A 69 15.88 -4.42 2.70
C LEU A 69 15.32 -4.94 4.03
N GLN A 70 14.02 -4.77 4.27
CA GLN A 70 13.36 -5.26 5.48
C GLN A 70 13.38 -6.79 5.56
N ARG A 71 13.22 -7.49 4.43
CA ARG A 71 13.38 -8.96 4.39
C ARG A 71 14.79 -9.39 4.82
N LYS A 72 15.83 -8.71 4.34
CA LYS A 72 17.21 -8.98 4.76
C LYS A 72 17.42 -8.71 6.24
N GLN A 73 16.88 -7.59 6.75
CA GLN A 73 16.96 -7.27 8.17
C GLN A 73 16.30 -8.36 9.04
N ILE A 74 15.10 -8.82 8.66
CA ILE A 74 14.41 -9.92 9.37
C ILE A 74 15.28 -11.19 9.38
N GLU A 75 15.92 -11.52 8.26
CA GLU A 75 16.78 -12.70 8.16
C GLU A 75 18.05 -12.57 9.03
N GLU A 76 18.72 -11.41 8.99
CA GLU A 76 19.88 -11.13 9.84
C GLU A 76 19.52 -11.14 11.34
N GLU A 77 18.40 -10.53 11.70
CA GLU A 77 17.87 -10.55 13.06
C GLU A 77 17.55 -11.98 13.52
N ALA A 78 16.94 -12.80 12.65
CA ALA A 78 16.63 -14.20 12.94
C ALA A 78 17.90 -15.01 13.18
N MET A 79 18.93 -14.84 12.35
CA MET A 79 20.23 -15.49 12.53
C MET A 79 20.89 -15.09 13.86
N ALA A 80 20.92 -13.78 14.15
CA ALA A 80 21.51 -13.28 15.39
C ALA A 80 20.72 -13.74 16.64
N ALA A 81 19.39 -13.79 16.56
CA ALA A 81 18.54 -14.30 17.64
C ALA A 81 18.79 -15.79 17.90
N GLU A 82 18.91 -16.59 16.85
CA GLU A 82 19.18 -18.02 16.94
C GLU A 82 20.55 -18.33 17.56
N GLU A 83 21.58 -17.56 17.21
CA GLU A 83 22.90 -17.68 17.85
C GLU A 83 22.84 -17.35 19.34
N ARG A 84 22.17 -16.25 19.71
CA ARG A 84 21.99 -15.86 21.12
C ARG A 84 21.23 -16.93 21.90
N ARG A 85 20.17 -17.51 21.32
CA ARG A 85 19.39 -18.60 21.91
C ARG A 85 20.27 -19.83 22.17
N LYS A 86 21.02 -20.29 21.17
CA LYS A 86 21.95 -21.43 21.31
C LYS A 86 23.00 -21.19 22.40
N GLN A 87 23.56 -19.98 22.47
CA GLN A 87 24.52 -19.62 23.51
C GLN A 87 23.88 -19.56 24.90
N ALA A 88 22.65 -19.06 25.01
CA ALA A 88 21.88 -19.07 26.26
C ALA A 88 21.59 -20.50 26.73
N LEU A 89 21.10 -21.36 25.82
CA LEU A 89 20.83 -22.77 26.09
C LEU A 89 22.09 -23.51 26.56
N ARG A 90 23.23 -23.34 25.86
CA ARG A 90 24.52 -23.94 26.27
C ARG A 90 24.92 -23.49 27.68
N ARG A 91 24.76 -22.20 28.00
CA ARG A 91 25.06 -21.67 29.34
C ARG A 91 24.10 -22.22 30.41
N ALA A 92 22.82 -22.34 30.10
CA ALA A 92 21.82 -22.91 31.02
C ALA A 92 22.12 -24.39 31.31
N VAL A 93 22.36 -25.19 30.27
CA VAL A 93 22.74 -26.60 30.39
C VAL A 93 24.03 -26.77 31.18
N ALA A 94 25.05 -25.94 30.93
CA ALA A 94 26.31 -25.99 31.68
C ALA A 94 26.09 -25.69 33.16
N ARG A 95 25.35 -24.63 33.51
CA ARG A 95 25.00 -24.31 34.91
C ARG A 95 24.26 -25.46 35.57
N GLN A 96 23.27 -26.02 34.89
CA GLN A 96 22.47 -27.11 35.44
C GLN A 96 23.32 -28.36 35.71
N ARG A 97 24.22 -28.71 34.79
CA ARG A 97 25.18 -29.81 34.97
C ARG A 97 26.12 -29.56 36.16
N THR A 98 26.66 -28.35 36.31
CA THR A 98 27.52 -28.00 37.45
C THR A 98 26.78 -28.09 38.77
N LEU A 99 25.52 -27.63 38.84
CA LEU A 99 24.69 -27.73 40.05
C LEU A 99 24.44 -29.19 40.44
N PHE A 100 24.08 -30.05 39.48
CA PHE A 100 23.89 -31.48 39.74
C PHE A 100 25.19 -32.16 40.22
N SER A 101 26.33 -31.80 39.61
CA SER A 101 27.64 -32.30 40.05
C SER A 101 28.00 -31.84 41.46
N ALA A 102 27.71 -30.58 41.82
CA ALA A 102 28.04 -30.02 43.13
C ALA A 102 27.16 -30.59 44.27
N GLN A 103 25.95 -31.05 43.96
CA GLN A 103 25.02 -31.63 44.93
C GLN A 103 25.30 -33.11 45.22
N GLY A 104 26.31 -33.72 44.60
CA GLY A 104 26.64 -35.14 44.80
C GLY A 104 25.54 -36.09 44.31
N LEU A 105 24.61 -35.59 43.49
CA LEU A 105 23.54 -36.36 42.87
C LEU A 105 24.12 -37.24 41.77
N GLY A 106 24.80 -38.32 42.18
CA GLY A 106 25.23 -39.42 41.32
C GLY A 106 24.05 -40.30 40.87
N ALA A 107 24.38 -41.38 40.15
CA ALA A 107 23.53 -42.28 39.34
C ALA A 107 22.14 -42.70 39.85
N SER A 108 21.79 -42.46 41.12
CA SER A 108 20.48 -42.72 41.73
C SER A 108 19.42 -41.64 41.47
N ALA A 109 19.78 -40.45 40.96
CA ALA A 109 18.87 -39.35 40.61
C ALA A 109 18.71 -39.14 39.08
N GLN A 110 19.10 -40.14 38.28
CA GLN A 110 19.24 -40.06 36.81
C GLN A 110 18.00 -39.49 36.09
N GLY A 111 16.79 -39.92 36.49
CA GLY A 111 15.55 -39.52 35.81
C GLY A 111 15.16 -38.06 36.02
N SER A 112 15.32 -37.52 37.23
CA SER A 112 14.91 -36.14 37.54
C SER A 112 15.85 -35.10 36.92
N ASN A 113 17.15 -35.39 36.85
CA ASN A 113 18.14 -34.48 36.27
C ASN A 113 18.02 -34.40 34.76
N GLU A 114 17.76 -35.53 34.11
CA GLU A 114 17.53 -35.61 32.67
C GLU A 114 16.21 -34.94 32.28
N ALA A 115 15.15 -35.09 33.09
CA ALA A 115 13.87 -34.41 32.87
C ALA A 115 14.01 -32.87 32.85
N VAL A 116 14.83 -32.28 33.74
CA VAL A 116 15.07 -30.83 33.74
C VAL A 116 15.83 -30.38 32.49
N LEU A 117 16.84 -31.15 32.04
CA LEU A 117 17.59 -30.82 30.82
C LEU A 117 16.72 -30.96 29.56
N LEU A 118 15.86 -31.99 29.51
CA LEU A 118 14.86 -32.15 28.47
C LEU A 118 13.84 -31.01 28.48
N GLY A 119 13.40 -30.57 29.66
CA GLY A 119 12.55 -29.39 29.81
C GLY A 119 13.19 -28.13 29.21
N LEU A 120 14.44 -27.82 29.58
CA LEU A 120 15.17 -26.67 29.02
C LEU A 120 15.33 -26.74 27.49
N LEU A 121 15.52 -27.95 26.95
CA LEU A 121 15.59 -28.14 25.50
C LEU A 121 14.23 -27.92 24.84
N ASN A 122 13.16 -28.45 25.42
CA ASN A 122 11.79 -28.27 24.94
C ASN A 122 11.36 -26.80 24.97
N ASP A 123 11.65 -26.10 26.06
CA ASP A 123 11.38 -24.67 26.19
C ASP A 123 12.13 -23.89 25.11
N SER A 124 13.41 -24.21 24.91
CA SER A 124 14.20 -23.56 23.87
C SER A 124 13.69 -23.88 22.45
N ALA A 125 13.16 -25.08 22.22
CA ALA A 125 12.55 -25.44 20.94
C ALA A 125 11.24 -24.67 20.71
N ALA A 126 10.38 -24.57 21.73
CA ALA A 126 9.16 -23.78 21.66
C ALA A 126 9.44 -22.29 21.41
N GLU A 127 10.49 -21.73 22.03
CA GLU A 127 10.95 -20.37 21.73
C GLU A 127 11.34 -20.20 20.26
N ALA A 128 12.09 -21.16 19.70
CA ALA A 128 12.52 -21.14 18.30
C ALA A 128 11.33 -21.20 17.33
N ASP A 129 10.36 -22.07 17.60
CA ASP A 129 9.15 -22.18 16.80
C ASP A 129 8.34 -20.88 16.83
N SER A 130 8.20 -20.26 18.02
CA SER A 130 7.52 -18.97 18.14
C SER A 130 8.23 -17.87 17.34
N ALA A 131 9.56 -17.81 17.40
CA ALA A 131 10.35 -16.81 16.67
C ALA A 131 10.22 -17.01 15.16
N ALA A 132 10.30 -18.25 14.68
CA ALA A 132 10.11 -18.57 13.26
C ALA A 132 8.71 -18.19 12.77
N SER A 133 7.68 -18.43 13.59
CA SER A 133 6.30 -18.03 13.29
C SER A 133 6.15 -16.51 13.19
N LEU A 134 6.80 -15.76 14.08
CA LEU A 134 6.79 -14.29 14.07
C LEU A 134 7.50 -13.74 12.84
N ASP A 135 8.65 -14.30 12.47
CA ASP A 135 9.39 -13.85 11.28
C ASP A 135 8.63 -14.17 9.99
N THR A 136 7.92 -15.29 9.97
CA THR A 136 6.99 -15.64 8.88
C THR A 136 5.87 -14.62 8.80
N LEU A 137 5.24 -14.29 9.93
CA LEU A 137 4.18 -13.28 10.00
C LEU A 137 4.66 -11.91 9.53
N LYS A 138 5.86 -11.47 9.95
CA LYS A 138 6.47 -10.21 9.48
C LYS A 138 6.62 -10.23 7.96
N LYS A 139 7.19 -11.29 7.38
CA LYS A 139 7.37 -11.42 5.93
C LYS A 139 6.02 -11.41 5.19
N THR A 140 5.01 -12.11 5.70
CA THR A 140 3.65 -12.09 5.15
C THR A 140 3.02 -10.70 5.22
N ALA A 141 3.20 -9.97 6.32
CA ALA A 141 2.70 -8.62 6.45
C ALA A 141 3.35 -7.65 5.43
N LEU A 142 4.65 -7.81 5.17
CA LEU A 142 5.33 -7.04 4.11
C LEU A 142 4.72 -7.31 2.73
N ASP A 143 4.44 -8.57 2.42
CA ASP A 143 3.86 -8.97 1.14
C ASP A 143 2.43 -8.46 0.98
N GLN A 144 1.63 -8.55 2.05
CA GLN A 144 0.30 -7.98 2.07
C GLN A 144 0.33 -6.46 1.90
N GLY A 145 1.29 -5.76 2.50
CA GLY A 145 1.46 -4.32 2.33
C GLY A 145 1.76 -3.92 0.88
N LEU A 146 2.67 -4.63 0.20
CA LEU A 146 2.97 -4.41 -1.21
C LEU A 146 1.75 -4.67 -2.11
N GLU A 147 1.02 -5.75 -1.84
CA GLU A 147 -0.16 -6.11 -2.62
C GLU A 147 -1.28 -5.08 -2.43
N GLN A 148 -1.51 -4.61 -1.21
CA GLN A 148 -2.47 -3.53 -0.93
C GLN A 148 -2.09 -2.23 -1.66
N GLN A 149 -0.80 -1.89 -1.72
CA GLN A 149 -0.33 -0.71 -2.46
C GLN A 149 -0.61 -0.86 -3.97
N ARG A 150 -0.37 -2.03 -4.56
CA ARG A 150 -0.70 -2.30 -5.98
C ARG A 150 -2.19 -2.19 -6.25
N GLN A 151 -3.02 -2.78 -5.38
CA GLN A 151 -4.47 -2.69 -5.49
C GLN A 151 -4.96 -1.24 -5.41
N LYS A 152 -4.39 -0.44 -4.51
CA LYS A 152 -4.68 0.99 -4.42
C LYS A 152 -4.28 1.74 -5.71
N ASN A 153 -3.08 1.48 -6.24
CA ASN A 153 -2.62 2.11 -7.48
C ASN A 153 -3.54 1.78 -8.67
N LEU A 154 -3.98 0.51 -8.77
CA LEU A 154 -4.95 0.06 -9.77
C LEU A 154 -6.31 0.76 -9.59
N LEU A 155 -6.78 0.84 -8.36
CA LEU A 155 -8.04 1.51 -8.05
C LEU A 155 -8.00 3.00 -8.40
N GLU A 156 -6.93 3.71 -8.06
CA GLU A 156 -6.76 5.12 -8.43
C GLU A 156 -6.73 5.33 -9.95
N THR A 157 -6.02 4.46 -10.66
CA THR A 157 -5.95 4.49 -12.13
C THR A 157 -7.33 4.27 -12.76
N THR A 158 -8.08 3.27 -12.26
CA THR A 158 -9.43 2.97 -12.77
C THR A 158 -10.42 4.08 -12.45
N GLN A 159 -10.39 4.65 -11.24
CA GLN A 159 -11.24 5.78 -10.87
C GLN A 159 -10.96 7.02 -11.72
N LEU A 160 -9.69 7.32 -11.98
CA LEU A 160 -9.32 8.45 -12.83
C LEU A 160 -9.78 8.23 -14.27
N ALA A 161 -9.58 7.03 -14.84
CA ALA A 161 -10.06 6.66 -16.16
C ALA A 161 -11.60 6.77 -16.27
N GLN A 162 -12.34 6.33 -15.25
CA GLN A 162 -13.80 6.47 -15.19
C GLN A 162 -14.24 7.93 -15.15
N LYS A 163 -13.58 8.77 -14.35
CA LYS A 163 -13.84 10.23 -14.30
C LYS A 163 -13.64 10.88 -15.68
N GLN A 164 -12.62 10.45 -16.43
CA GLN A 164 -12.37 10.94 -17.79
C GLN A 164 -13.40 10.42 -18.82
N VAL A 165 -13.95 9.23 -18.64
CA VAL A 165 -15.05 8.74 -19.48
C VAL A 165 -16.32 9.55 -19.20
N LEU A 166 -16.64 9.78 -17.92
CA LEU A 166 -17.79 10.56 -17.49
C LEU A 166 -17.70 12.03 -17.95
N SER A 167 -16.53 12.68 -17.80
CA SER A 167 -16.33 14.05 -18.27
C SER A 167 -16.54 14.17 -19.78
N ARG A 168 -16.06 13.19 -20.56
CA ARG A 168 -16.28 13.13 -22.01
C ARG A 168 -17.75 12.95 -22.39
N TYR A 169 -18.48 12.11 -21.66
CA TYR A 169 -19.90 11.91 -21.90
C TYR A 169 -20.71 13.18 -21.61
N LEU A 170 -20.43 13.84 -20.46
CA LEU A 170 -21.12 15.08 -20.06
C LEU A 170 -20.80 16.28 -20.96
N GLN A 171 -19.61 16.33 -21.57
CA GLN A 171 -19.23 17.39 -22.52
C GLN A 171 -19.69 17.11 -23.97
N GLY A 172 -20.17 15.90 -24.24
CA GLY A 172 -20.62 15.43 -25.56
C GLY A 172 -22.12 15.60 -25.83
N TYR A 173 -22.91 15.93 -24.79
CA TYR A 173 -24.28 16.45 -24.87
C TYR A 173 -24.27 17.96 -24.67
#